data_AF-A0A351MP41-F1
#
_entry.id   AF-A0A351MP41-F1
#
_cell.length_a   1.000
_cell.length_b   1.000
_cell.length_c   1.000
_cell.angle_alpha   90.00
_cell.angle_beta   90.00
_cell.angle_gamma   90.00
#
_symmetry.space_group_name_H-M   'P 1'
#
loop_
_entity.id
_entity.type
_entity.pdbx_description
1 polymer ?
#
loop_
_entity_poly.entity_id
_entity_poly.type
_entity_poly.pdbx_seq_one_letter_code
_entity_poly.pdbx_strand_id
1 'polypeptide(L)'
;AQAREKARQTSCLSNLRQVGVGLRIYAQDYDDTHIRVYYTSAWRWHQALQPYLKSIDILRCPSAAALVDPYSGLPLCYGLNASSYTPGDASTFWYALPDAAIVEPASLIQVADSHNNTVNPVTGSYYVGGGAPFIEPVRYVAYRHLGRFNALYADGHAKALLTTTPLDWTRQR
;
A
#
# COMPACT_ATOMS: atom_id res chain seq x y z
N ALA A 1 -26.04 3.53 5.18
CA ALA A 1 -26.47 3.62 3.77
C ALA A 1 -25.35 3.11 2.85
N GLN A 2 -25.57 1.96 2.21
CA GLN A 2 -24.57 1.28 1.35
C GLN A 2 -24.09 2.16 0.17
N ALA A 3 -24.97 3.01 -0.36
CA ALA A 3 -24.61 3.97 -1.41
C ALA A 3 -23.52 4.97 -0.99
N ARG A 4 -23.58 5.48 0.25
CA ARG A 4 -22.55 6.40 0.78
C ARG A 4 -21.19 5.71 0.89
N GLU A 5 -21.18 4.43 1.28
CA GLU A 5 -19.94 3.68 1.38
C GLU A 5 -19.32 3.39 0.01
N LYS A 6 -20.14 3.07 -1.00
CA LYS A 6 -19.65 2.94 -2.38
C LYS A 6 -19.02 4.24 -2.91
N ALA A 7 -19.61 5.40 -2.57
CA ALA A 7 -19.02 6.68 -2.92
C ALA A 7 -17.64 6.88 -2.26
N ARG A 8 -17.54 6.61 -0.94
CA ARG A 8 -16.27 6.66 -0.21
C ARG A 8 -15.22 5.70 -0.76
N GLN A 9 -15.61 4.48 -1.10
CA GLN A 9 -14.74 3.49 -1.76
C GLN A 9 -14.22 4.02 -3.10
N THR A 10 -15.07 4.66 -3.90
CA THR A 10 -14.68 5.24 -5.20
C THR A 10 -13.67 6.37 -5.01
N SER A 11 -13.88 7.25 -4.03
CA SER A 11 -12.91 8.28 -3.66
C SER A 11 -11.59 7.66 -3.20
N CYS A 12 -11.61 6.61 -2.38
CA CYS A 12 -10.42 5.89 -1.95
C CYS A 12 -9.64 5.27 -3.13
N LEU A 13 -10.33 4.69 -4.12
CA LEU A 13 -9.70 4.23 -5.36
C LEU A 13 -9.05 5.37 -6.15
N SER A 14 -9.69 6.54 -6.21
CA SER A 14 -9.11 7.73 -6.85
C SER A 14 -7.84 8.20 -6.13
N ASN A 15 -7.84 8.16 -4.80
CA ASN A 15 -6.66 8.46 -3.99
C ASN A 15 -5.51 7.51 -4.29
N LEU A 16 -5.74 6.19 -4.33
CA LEU A 16 -4.71 5.22 -4.70
C LEU A 16 -4.14 5.44 -6.11
N ARG A 17 -4.96 5.82 -7.10
CA ARG A 17 -4.44 6.16 -8.43
C ARG A 17 -3.51 7.36 -8.39
N GLN A 18 -3.84 8.38 -7.59
CA GLN A 18 -2.96 9.54 -7.39
C GLN A 18 -1.66 9.16 -6.65
N VAL A 19 -1.74 8.23 -5.68
CA VAL A 19 -0.54 7.62 -5.07
C VAL A 19 0.30 6.92 -6.13
N GLY A 20 -0.31 6.14 -7.03
CA GLY A 20 0.38 5.47 -8.13
C GLY A 20 1.11 6.42 -9.08
N VAL A 21 0.48 7.55 -9.41
CA VAL A 21 1.15 8.63 -10.18
C VAL A 21 2.39 9.13 -9.43
N GLY A 22 2.26 9.44 -8.14
CA GLY A 22 3.40 9.88 -7.32
C GLY A 22 4.51 8.83 -7.25
N LEU A 23 4.17 7.54 -7.12
CA LEU A 23 5.13 6.45 -7.05
C LEU A 23 5.91 6.29 -8.37
N ARG A 24 5.25 6.53 -9.51
CA ARG A 24 5.91 6.50 -10.82
C ARG A 24 6.83 7.69 -11.04
N ILE A 25 6.44 8.89 -10.60
CA ILE A 25 7.35 10.05 -10.62
C ILE A 25 8.55 9.79 -9.70
N TYR A 26 8.32 9.26 -8.50
CA TYR A 26 9.40 8.84 -7.60
C TYR A 26 10.35 7.88 -8.32
N ALA A 27 9.85 6.79 -8.92
CA ALA A 27 10.72 5.81 -9.57
C ALA A 27 11.59 6.45 -10.68
N GLN A 28 11.05 7.40 -11.44
CA GLN A 28 11.79 8.11 -12.49
C GLN A 28 12.96 8.95 -11.94
N ASP A 29 12.80 9.56 -10.76
CA ASP A 29 13.85 10.32 -10.09
C ASP A 29 14.94 9.44 -9.45
N TYR A 30 14.70 8.12 -9.33
CA TYR A 30 15.55 7.16 -8.65
C TYR A 30 15.91 5.97 -9.55
N ASP A 31 16.31 6.22 -10.80
CA ASP A 31 16.81 5.20 -11.75
C ASP A 31 15.85 4.00 -11.92
N ASP A 32 14.55 4.27 -12.12
CA ASP A 32 13.48 3.27 -12.23
C ASP A 32 13.42 2.31 -11.02
N THR A 33 13.76 2.81 -9.83
CA THR A 33 13.72 2.06 -8.58
C THR A 33 12.49 2.42 -7.75
N HIS A 34 11.70 1.40 -7.41
CA HIS A 34 10.52 1.57 -6.58
C HIS A 34 10.87 2.01 -5.17
N ILE A 35 9.97 2.80 -4.60
CA ILE A 35 10.04 3.22 -3.20
C ILE A 35 10.09 1.99 -2.29
N ARG A 36 10.87 2.09 -1.22
CA ARG A 36 10.93 1.05 -0.18
C ARG A 36 10.06 1.42 1.02
N VAL A 37 9.60 0.41 1.75
CA VAL A 37 8.72 0.55 2.93
C VAL A 37 9.25 1.58 3.95
N TYR A 38 10.56 1.57 4.23
CA TYR A 38 11.20 2.50 5.18
C TYR A 38 12.67 2.77 4.87
N TYR A 39 13.17 3.85 5.47
CA TYR A 39 14.55 4.32 5.32
C TYR A 39 15.25 4.40 6.69
N THR A 40 14.51 4.74 7.75
CA THR A 40 14.99 4.75 9.15
C THR A 40 13.86 4.30 10.08
N SER A 41 14.09 4.32 11.39
CA SER A 41 13.06 4.03 12.41
C SER A 41 11.93 5.07 12.45
N ALA A 42 12.11 6.26 11.86
CA ALA A 42 11.13 7.34 11.87
C ALA A 42 10.81 7.91 10.46
N TRP A 43 11.40 7.32 9.41
CA TRP A 43 11.22 7.77 8.02
C TRP A 43 10.76 6.62 7.12
N ARG A 44 9.56 6.76 6.57
CA ARG A 44 8.77 5.73 5.87
C ARG A 44 8.40 6.17 4.45
N TRP A 45 7.91 5.23 3.64
CA TRP A 45 7.59 5.45 2.22
C TRP A 45 6.68 6.67 1.96
N HIS A 46 5.63 6.88 2.76
CA HIS A 46 4.69 7.99 2.53
C HIS A 46 5.31 9.36 2.78
N GLN A 47 6.33 9.46 3.65
CA GLN A 47 7.11 10.69 3.84
C GLN A 47 8.02 10.95 2.64
N ALA A 48 8.66 9.91 2.10
CA ALA A 48 9.47 10.01 0.89
C ALA A 48 8.62 10.31 -0.36
N LEU A 49 7.36 9.85 -0.39
CA LEU A 49 6.42 10.11 -1.46
C LEU A 49 5.81 11.53 -1.40
N GLN A 50 5.73 12.14 -0.22
CA GLN A 50 5.05 13.42 0.00
C GLN A 50 5.39 14.52 -1.02
N PRO A 51 6.65 14.75 -1.44
CA PRO A 51 6.99 15.78 -2.43
C PRO A 51 6.35 15.55 -3.80
N TYR A 52 5.97 14.31 -4.12
CA TYR A 52 5.36 13.88 -5.38
C TYR A 52 3.83 13.91 -5.36
N LEU A 53 3.23 14.32 -4.23
CA LEU A 53 1.78 14.43 -4.06
C LEU A 53 1.32 15.88 -4.12
N LYS A 54 0.22 16.12 -4.83
CA LYS A 54 -0.42 17.44 -4.87
C LYS A 54 -1.08 17.85 -3.55
N SER A 55 -1.43 16.87 -2.71
CA SER A 55 -1.99 17.06 -1.36
C SER A 55 -1.74 15.83 -0.51
N ILE A 56 -1.48 16.02 0.78
CA ILE A 56 -1.34 14.92 1.75
C ILE A 56 -2.66 14.20 2.03
N ASP A 57 -3.81 14.82 1.75
CA ASP A 57 -5.13 14.19 1.92
C ASP A 57 -5.34 12.99 0.99
N ILE A 58 -4.53 12.90 -0.09
CA ILE A 58 -4.47 11.73 -0.96
C ILE A 58 -4.09 10.47 -0.17
N LEU A 59 -3.34 10.58 0.93
CA LEU A 59 -2.95 9.45 1.78
C LEU A 59 -4.06 9.02 2.76
N ARG A 60 -5.21 9.70 2.76
CA ARG A 60 -6.34 9.42 3.65
C ARG A 60 -7.41 8.61 2.92
N CYS A 61 -7.85 7.52 3.52
CA CYS A 61 -9.08 6.84 3.11
C CYS A 61 -10.29 7.50 3.80
N PRO A 62 -11.35 7.89 3.07
CA PRO A 62 -12.54 8.54 3.63
C PRO A 62 -13.39 7.62 4.53
N SER A 63 -13.14 6.30 4.50
CA SER A 63 -13.77 5.31 5.39
C SER A 63 -12.86 4.94 6.57
N ALA A 64 -11.68 5.54 6.68
CA ALA A 64 -10.77 5.32 7.79
C ALA A 64 -11.12 6.20 9.00
N ALA A 65 -10.76 5.72 10.19
CA ALA A 65 -10.47 6.62 11.31
C ALA A 65 -9.32 7.58 10.92
N ALA A 66 -9.09 8.62 11.71
CA ALA A 66 -8.01 9.57 11.48
C ALA A 66 -6.63 8.96 11.80
N LEU A 67 -6.23 7.94 11.03
CA LEU A 67 -4.99 7.22 11.17
C LEU A 67 -3.84 8.11 10.72
N VAL A 68 -2.82 8.25 11.57
CA VAL A 68 -1.63 9.06 11.30
C VAL A 68 -0.35 8.27 11.58
N ASP A 69 0.71 8.65 10.88
CA ASP A 69 2.06 8.24 11.23
C ASP A 69 2.54 9.04 12.47
N PRO A 70 2.97 8.39 13.56
CA PRO A 70 3.37 9.10 14.78
C PRO A 70 4.62 9.98 14.61
N TYR A 71 5.41 9.77 13.55
CA TYR A 71 6.65 10.53 13.33
C TYR A 71 6.44 11.78 12.47
N SER A 72 5.61 11.70 11.42
CA SER A 72 5.36 12.81 10.51
C SER A 72 4.01 13.50 10.67
N GLY A 73 3.06 12.85 11.34
CA GLY A 73 1.66 13.30 11.39
C GLY A 73 0.89 13.13 10.07
N LEU A 74 1.53 12.58 9.02
CA LEU A 74 0.87 12.33 7.74
C LEU A 74 -0.24 11.27 7.88
N PRO A 75 -1.31 11.35 7.07
CA PRO A 75 -2.32 10.30 7.03
C PRO A 75 -1.69 8.95 6.68
N LEU A 76 -2.09 7.90 7.40
CA LEU A 76 -1.54 6.55 7.27
C LEU A 76 -2.66 5.54 7.03
N CYS A 77 -3.36 5.67 5.91
CA CYS A 77 -4.47 4.76 5.55
C CYS A 77 -4.07 3.69 4.53
N TYR A 78 -2.85 3.77 4.00
CA TYR A 78 -2.32 2.87 2.98
C TYR A 78 -0.99 2.29 3.44
N GLY A 79 -0.70 1.07 3.04
CA GLY A 79 0.55 0.39 3.36
C GLY A 79 1.18 -0.21 2.12
N LEU A 80 2.50 -0.09 2.02
CA LEU A 80 3.29 -0.69 0.95
C LEU A 80 3.37 -2.21 1.15
N ASN A 81 3.37 -2.97 0.06
CA ASN A 81 3.48 -4.43 0.10
C ASN A 81 4.86 -4.86 0.61
N ALA A 82 4.89 -5.57 1.75
CA ALA A 82 6.07 -6.11 2.40
C ALA A 82 6.11 -7.64 2.41
N SER A 83 5.33 -8.29 1.54
CA SER A 83 5.11 -9.72 1.58
C SER A 83 6.36 -10.53 1.26
N SER A 84 6.51 -11.67 1.94
CA SER A 84 7.58 -12.65 1.71
C SER A 84 6.98 -14.05 1.79
N TYR A 85 6.28 -14.46 0.72
CA TYR A 85 5.62 -15.76 0.63
C TYR A 85 6.46 -16.82 -0.07
N THR A 86 7.47 -16.42 -0.84
CA THR A 86 8.39 -17.32 -1.53
C THR A 86 9.68 -17.50 -0.70
N PRO A 87 10.12 -18.74 -0.43
CA PRO A 87 11.39 -19.00 0.24
C PRO A 87 12.56 -18.31 -0.47
N GLY A 88 13.34 -17.50 0.26
CA GLY A 88 14.46 -16.75 -0.30
C GLY A 88 14.09 -15.39 -0.90
N ASP A 89 12.81 -15.00 -0.96
CA ASP A 89 12.41 -13.68 -1.43
C ASP A 89 12.59 -12.62 -0.33
N ALA A 90 13.45 -11.64 -0.60
CA ALA A 90 13.61 -10.45 0.23
C ALA A 90 12.36 -9.58 0.09
N SER A 91 11.40 -9.76 1.01
CA SER A 91 10.17 -8.98 1.21
C SER A 91 9.90 -7.88 0.17
N THR A 92 8.91 -8.09 -0.71
CA THR A 92 8.76 -7.45 -2.02
C THR A 92 9.26 -6.00 -2.15
N PHE A 93 8.68 -5.05 -1.40
CA PHE A 93 9.11 -3.65 -1.38
C PHE A 93 9.70 -3.20 -0.04
N TRP A 94 10.08 -4.14 0.83
CA TRP A 94 10.77 -3.82 2.09
C TRP A 94 12.11 -3.14 1.83
N TYR A 95 12.76 -3.55 0.75
CA TYR A 95 13.98 -2.94 0.22
C TYR A 95 13.69 -2.27 -1.13
N ALA A 96 14.68 -1.49 -1.61
CA ALA A 96 14.62 -0.89 -2.93
C ALA A 96 14.49 -1.98 -4.00
N LEU A 97 13.57 -1.79 -4.93
CA LEU A 97 13.26 -2.78 -5.97
C LEU A 97 13.31 -2.12 -7.35
N PRO A 98 14.28 -2.45 -8.22
CA PRO A 98 14.27 -1.99 -9.61
C PRO A 98 13.01 -2.46 -10.33
N ASP A 99 12.41 -1.63 -11.19
CA ASP A 99 11.20 -1.97 -11.95
C ASP A 99 11.41 -3.22 -12.82
N ALA A 100 12.61 -3.39 -13.39
CA ALA A 100 13.00 -4.55 -14.18
C ALA A 100 12.96 -5.89 -13.40
N ALA A 101 12.92 -5.87 -12.07
CA ALA A 101 12.79 -7.07 -11.24
C ALA A 101 11.33 -7.49 -11.00
N ILE A 102 10.35 -6.72 -11.51
CA ILE A 102 8.93 -7.05 -11.43
C ILE A 102 8.50 -7.71 -12.75
N VAL A 103 8.25 -9.02 -12.71
CA VAL A 103 7.94 -9.80 -13.92
C VAL A 103 6.56 -9.43 -14.49
N GLU A 104 5.56 -9.23 -13.62
CA GLU A 104 4.19 -8.91 -14.03
C GLU A 104 3.62 -7.73 -13.22
N PRO A 105 3.92 -6.47 -13.60
CA PRO A 105 3.50 -5.30 -12.85
C PRO A 105 1.98 -5.15 -12.69
N ALA A 106 1.20 -5.59 -13.68
CA ALA A 106 -0.25 -5.57 -13.65
C ALA A 106 -0.88 -6.64 -12.73
N SER A 107 -0.08 -7.58 -12.21
CA SER A 107 -0.55 -8.63 -11.30
C SER A 107 0.01 -8.47 -9.89
N LEU A 108 0.94 -7.53 -9.66
CA LEU A 108 1.58 -7.32 -8.36
C LEU A 108 0.93 -6.16 -7.61
N ILE A 109 0.33 -6.44 -6.45
CA ILE A 109 -0.13 -5.41 -5.53
C ILE A 109 1.09 -4.70 -4.92
N GLN A 110 1.15 -3.38 -5.09
CA GLN A 110 2.19 -2.53 -4.53
C GLN A 110 1.74 -1.82 -3.26
N VAL A 111 0.48 -1.35 -3.21
CA VAL A 111 -0.09 -0.64 -2.06
C VAL A 111 -1.51 -1.13 -1.81
N ALA A 112 -1.92 -1.25 -0.55
CA ALA A 112 -3.31 -1.55 -0.20
C ALA A 112 -3.80 -0.67 0.94
N ASP A 113 -5.13 -0.58 1.11
CA ASP A 113 -5.73 -0.06 2.33
C ASP A 113 -5.12 -0.78 3.55
N SER A 114 -4.63 -0.01 4.53
CA SER A 114 -3.91 -0.57 5.68
C SER A 114 -4.52 -0.16 7.02
N HIS A 115 -4.39 -1.04 8.01
CA HIS A 115 -4.70 -0.76 9.40
C HIS A 115 -3.62 -1.33 10.32
N ASN A 116 -3.45 -0.76 11.51
CA ASN A 116 -2.64 -1.38 12.56
C ASN A 116 -3.50 -2.42 13.32
N ASN A 117 -2.87 -3.51 13.77
CA ASN A 117 -3.50 -4.56 14.59
C ASN A 117 -3.02 -4.51 16.06
N THR A 118 -1.99 -3.74 16.42
CA THR A 118 -1.48 -3.69 17.82
C THR A 118 -0.93 -2.33 18.32
N VAL A 119 -1.04 -2.15 19.65
CA VAL A 119 -0.53 -1.10 20.57
C VAL A 119 -1.17 0.29 20.50
N ASN A 120 -1.48 0.85 19.33
CA ASN A 120 -2.08 2.18 19.25
C ASN A 120 -3.25 2.23 18.26
N PRO A 121 -4.51 2.40 18.72
CA PRO A 121 -5.70 2.41 17.86
C PRO A 121 -5.78 3.61 16.91
N VAL A 122 -4.86 4.58 17.03
CA VAL A 122 -4.81 5.81 16.22
C VAL A 122 -3.72 5.74 15.14
N THR A 123 -2.83 4.74 15.16
CA THR A 123 -1.80 4.60 14.15
C THR A 123 -2.25 3.68 13.03
N GLY A 124 -2.00 4.07 11.78
CA GLY A 124 -2.09 3.17 10.65
C GLY A 124 -0.88 2.24 10.56
N SER A 125 -0.86 1.36 9.56
CA SER A 125 0.34 0.58 9.22
C SER A 125 0.95 1.12 7.94
N TYR A 126 2.25 1.41 7.95
CA TYR A 126 2.99 1.85 6.75
C TYR A 126 3.29 0.68 5.78
N TYR A 127 2.98 -0.55 6.18
CA TYR A 127 3.10 -1.73 5.32
C TYR A 127 1.92 -2.68 5.49
N VAL A 128 1.75 -3.53 4.49
CA VAL A 128 0.81 -4.66 4.48
C VAL A 128 1.53 -5.92 4.02
N GLY A 129 0.91 -7.07 4.24
CA GLY A 129 1.48 -8.35 3.84
C GLY A 129 2.14 -9.09 5.01
N GLY A 130 2.43 -10.36 4.77
CA GLY A 130 2.97 -11.27 5.77
C GLY A 130 4.12 -12.13 5.22
N GLY A 131 4.54 -13.09 6.04
CA GLY A 131 5.47 -14.14 5.63
C GLY A 131 4.74 -15.44 5.31
N ALA A 132 5.47 -16.45 4.85
CA ALA A 132 4.94 -17.81 4.68
C ALA A 132 4.59 -18.47 6.03
N PRO A 133 3.47 -19.22 6.14
CA PRO A 133 2.48 -19.48 5.09
C PRO A 133 1.54 -18.29 4.84
N PHE A 134 1.00 -18.20 3.63
CA PHE A 134 -0.03 -17.22 3.31
C PHE A 134 -1.33 -17.50 4.08
N ILE A 135 -1.93 -16.44 4.65
CA ILE A 135 -3.17 -16.50 5.42
C ILE A 135 -4.05 -15.32 5.00
N GLU A 136 -5.33 -15.61 4.72
CA GLU A 136 -6.40 -14.61 4.57
C GLU A 136 -7.21 -14.51 5.86
N PRO A 137 -7.61 -13.31 6.32
CA PRO A 137 -7.29 -11.98 5.78
C PRO A 137 -5.79 -11.63 5.84
N VAL A 138 -5.28 -10.97 4.79
CA VAL A 138 -3.86 -10.59 4.71
C VAL A 138 -3.50 -9.61 5.83
N ARG A 139 -2.36 -9.86 6.47
CA ARG A 139 -1.87 -9.07 7.61
C ARG A 139 -1.83 -7.57 7.27
N TYR A 140 -2.46 -6.78 8.14
CA TYR A 140 -2.59 -5.32 8.08
C TYR A 140 -3.40 -4.76 6.91
N VAL A 141 -3.96 -5.59 6.02
CA VAL A 141 -4.87 -5.13 4.97
C VAL A 141 -6.23 -4.82 5.57
N ALA A 142 -6.80 -3.67 5.20
CA ALA A 142 -8.03 -3.17 5.80
C ALA A 142 -9.26 -3.32 4.90
N TYR A 143 -10.10 -4.29 5.22
CA TYR A 143 -11.31 -4.65 4.48
C TYR A 143 -12.52 -3.73 4.82
N ARG A 144 -12.28 -2.42 4.83
CA ARG A 144 -13.23 -1.40 5.34
C ARG A 144 -14.34 -0.99 4.36
N HIS A 145 -14.24 -1.37 3.09
CA HIS A 145 -15.18 -0.99 2.04
C HIS A 145 -16.20 -2.11 1.76
N LEU A 146 -17.15 -2.32 2.69
CA LEU A 146 -18.15 -3.40 2.59
C LEU A 146 -17.51 -4.80 2.50
N GLY A 147 -16.48 -5.05 3.33
CA GLY A 147 -15.69 -6.28 3.30
C GLY A 147 -14.64 -6.34 2.19
N ARG A 148 -14.50 -5.27 1.38
CA ARG A 148 -13.43 -5.12 0.39
C ARG A 148 -12.33 -4.19 0.89
N PHE A 149 -11.16 -4.33 0.30
CA PHE A 149 -10.09 -3.34 0.35
C PHE A 149 -9.76 -2.87 -1.06
N ASN A 150 -9.18 -1.69 -1.19
CA ASN A 150 -8.65 -1.19 -2.44
C ASN A 150 -7.13 -1.46 -2.50
N ALA A 151 -6.69 -1.91 -3.67
CA ALA A 151 -5.30 -2.20 -3.98
C ALA A 151 -4.86 -1.37 -5.18
N LEU A 152 -3.62 -0.88 -5.12
CA LEU A 152 -2.87 -0.30 -6.23
C LEU A 152 -1.85 -1.34 -6.69
N TYR A 153 -1.81 -1.57 -8.00
CA TYR A 153 -0.89 -2.49 -8.66
C TYR A 153 0.35 -1.75 -9.10
N ALA A 154 1.44 -2.48 -9.31
CA ALA A 154 2.72 -1.89 -9.64
C ALA A 154 2.69 -1.12 -10.96
N ASP A 155 1.86 -1.50 -11.94
CA ASP A 155 1.63 -0.74 -13.19
C ASP A 155 0.86 0.59 -13.00
N GLY A 156 0.32 0.86 -11.80
CA GLY A 156 -0.41 2.07 -11.45
C GLY A 156 -1.93 1.97 -11.49
N HIS A 157 -2.52 0.85 -11.92
CA HIS A 157 -3.98 0.69 -11.86
C HIS A 157 -4.45 0.31 -10.44
N ALA A 158 -5.69 0.65 -10.09
CA ALA A 158 -6.26 0.36 -8.77
C ALA A 158 -7.60 -0.38 -8.87
N LYS A 159 -7.80 -1.37 -7.99
CA LYS A 159 -8.95 -2.28 -7.98
C LYS A 159 -9.39 -2.61 -6.55
N ALA A 160 -10.70 -2.81 -6.38
CA ALA A 160 -11.27 -3.31 -5.13
C ALA A 160 -11.31 -4.84 -5.09
N LEU A 161 -10.82 -5.45 -4.01
CA LEU A 161 -10.66 -6.88 -3.84
C LEU A 161 -11.37 -7.38 -2.56
N LEU A 162 -11.83 -8.64 -2.60
CA LEU A 162 -12.41 -9.33 -1.43
C LEU A 162 -11.41 -10.30 -0.80
N THR A 163 -10.62 -10.97 -1.63
CA THR A 163 -9.61 -11.95 -1.27
C THR A 163 -8.48 -11.88 -2.30
N THR A 164 -7.36 -12.46 -1.94
CA THR A 164 -6.15 -12.57 -2.76
C THR A 164 -5.55 -13.96 -2.62
N THR A 165 -4.50 -14.18 -3.39
CA THR A 165 -3.62 -15.34 -3.38
C THR A 165 -2.20 -14.87 -3.10
N PRO A 166 -1.27 -15.77 -2.71
CA PRO A 166 0.13 -15.39 -2.52
C PRO A 166 0.76 -14.72 -3.76
N LEU A 167 0.31 -15.08 -4.96
CA LEU A 167 0.83 -14.56 -6.22
C LEU A 167 0.49 -13.08 -6.46
N ASP A 168 -0.63 -12.60 -5.91
CA ASP A 168 -1.00 -11.18 -6.01
C ASP A 168 -0.01 -10.27 -5.25
N TRP A 169 0.76 -10.84 -4.34
CA TRP A 169 1.69 -10.12 -3.46
C TRP A 169 3.17 -10.40 -3.73
N THR A 170 3.49 -11.28 -4.67
CA THR A 170 4.86 -11.74 -4.91
C THR A 170 5.37 -11.24 -6.26
N ARG A 171 6.58 -10.66 -6.29
CA ARG A 171 7.19 -10.10 -7.52
C ARG A 171 7.75 -11.15 -8.50
N GLN A 172 8.06 -12.34 -7.99
CA GLN A 172 8.54 -13.48 -8.76
C GLN A 172 7.43 -14.53 -8.86
N ARG A 173 7.30 -15.17 -10.02
CA ARG A 173 6.41 -16.31 -10.24
C ARG A 173 7.21 -17.57 -10.48
#